data_AF-A0A0B2SKA2-F1
#
_entry.id   AF-A0A0B2SKA2-F1
#
_cell.length_a   1.000
_cell.length_b   1.000
_cell.length_c   1.000
_cell.angle_alpha   90.00
_cell.angle_beta   90.00
_cell.angle_gamma   90.00
#
_symmetry.space_group_name_H-M   'P 1'
#
loop_
_entity.id
_entity.type
_entity.pdbx_description
1 polymer ?
#
loop_
_entity_poly.entity_id
_entity_poly.type
_entity_poly.pdbx_seq_one_letter_code
_entity_poly.pdbx_strand_id
1 'polypeptide(L)'
;MGDHLARAEDFENKAEKKLSGWGLFGSKFEDAADLFDKSANSYKLAKSWDKAGSTYIKLANCNLKLESKHEAAQAYVDAAHCYKKTNINESVSCLDNAVNIFCEIGRLSMAARYLKEIAELYESEQNIEQAVVYYEKSADFYENEEVNTSANQCKQKVAQFSAQLEQYQR
;
A
#
# COMPACT_ATOMS: atom_id res chain seq x y z
N MET A 1 4.87 -25.18 -7.43
CA MET A 1 3.94 -24.03 -7.57
C MET A 1 2.53 -24.38 -7.09
N GLY A 2 1.92 -25.50 -7.52
CA GLY A 2 0.56 -25.89 -7.05
C GLY A 2 0.40 -26.03 -5.54
N ASP A 3 1.43 -26.50 -4.83
CA ASP A 3 1.37 -26.72 -3.37
C ASP A 3 1.23 -25.42 -2.56
N HIS A 4 1.83 -24.31 -3.02
CA HIS A 4 1.70 -23.00 -2.37
C HIS A 4 0.34 -22.36 -2.62
N LEU A 5 -0.23 -22.55 -3.82
CA LEU A 5 -1.54 -22.01 -4.17
C LEU A 5 -2.66 -22.68 -3.36
N ALA A 6 -2.66 -24.01 -3.30
CA ALA A 6 -3.65 -24.76 -2.52
C ALA A 6 -3.57 -24.43 -1.02
N ARG A 7 -2.35 -24.26 -0.49
CA ARG A 7 -2.13 -23.83 0.90
C ARG A 7 -2.65 -22.42 1.17
N ALA A 8 -2.44 -21.50 0.23
CA ALA A 8 -2.96 -20.13 0.34
C ALA A 8 -4.49 -20.11 0.40
N GLU A 9 -5.13 -20.86 -0.50
CA GLU A 9 -6.59 -21.00 -0.55
C GLU A 9 -7.17 -21.65 0.72
N ASP A 10 -6.50 -22.67 1.28
CA ASP A 10 -6.90 -23.29 2.54
C ASP A 10 -6.83 -22.30 3.72
N PHE A 11 -5.75 -21.52 3.83
CA PHE A 11 -5.63 -20.50 4.86
C PHE A 11 -6.67 -19.38 4.71
N GLU A 12 -6.91 -18.91 3.48
CA GLU A 12 -7.89 -17.86 3.20
C GLU A 12 -9.30 -18.32 3.59
N ASN A 13 -9.70 -19.53 3.17
CA ASN A 13 -10.99 -20.12 3.52
C ASN A 13 -11.16 -20.28 5.04
N LYS A 14 -10.10 -20.64 5.76
CA LYS A 14 -10.12 -20.73 7.23
C LYS A 14 -10.30 -19.36 7.86
N ALA A 15 -9.63 -18.32 7.36
CA ALA A 15 -9.78 -16.95 7.83
C ALA A 15 -11.22 -16.43 7.64
N GLU A 16 -11.82 -16.66 6.47
CA GLU A 16 -13.20 -16.25 6.18
C GLU A 16 -14.24 -16.97 7.05
N LYS A 17 -14.00 -18.26 7.34
CA LYS A 17 -14.83 -19.01 8.30
C LYS A 17 -14.71 -18.46 9.72
N LYS A 18 -13.53 -18.00 10.14
CA LYS A 18 -13.35 -17.34 11.44
C LYS A 18 -14.11 -16.03 11.52
N LEU A 19 -14.09 -15.22 10.46
CA LEU A 19 -14.83 -13.95 10.42
C LEU A 19 -16.35 -14.12 10.44
N SER A 20 -16.88 -15.15 9.76
CA SER A 20 -18.31 -15.46 9.70
C SER A 20 -18.83 -16.26 10.92
N GLY A 21 -17.95 -16.82 11.73
CA GLY A 21 -18.30 -17.54 12.95
C GLY A 21 -18.84 -16.65 14.08
N TRP A 22 -19.70 -17.22 14.94
CA TRP A 22 -20.35 -16.55 16.07
C TRP A 22 -19.43 -16.39 17.31
N GLY A 23 -18.15 -16.10 17.09
CA GLY A 23 -17.14 -15.93 18.15
C GLY A 23 -17.11 -14.53 18.76
N LEU A 24 -16.43 -14.40 19.90
CA LEU A 24 -16.18 -13.12 20.60
C LEU A 24 -15.56 -12.10 19.62
N PHE A 25 -16.14 -10.89 19.56
CA PHE A 25 -15.96 -9.98 18.43
C PHE A 25 -14.50 -9.55 18.17
N GLY A 26 -13.62 -9.55 19.18
CA GLY A 26 -12.20 -9.20 19.03
C GLY A 26 -11.31 -10.37 18.60
N SER A 27 -11.42 -11.54 19.25
CA SER A 27 -10.52 -12.68 19.02
C SER A 27 -10.64 -13.26 17.60
N LYS A 28 -11.81 -13.10 16.96
CA LYS A 28 -12.00 -13.60 15.59
C LYS A 28 -11.22 -12.82 14.53
N PHE A 29 -10.98 -11.52 14.73
CA PHE A 29 -10.21 -10.71 13.79
C PHE A 29 -8.72 -10.97 13.93
N GLU A 30 -8.24 -11.25 15.15
CA GLU A 30 -6.85 -11.64 15.41
C GLU A 30 -6.54 -13.00 14.76
N ASP A 31 -7.37 -14.01 15.01
CA ASP A 31 -7.27 -15.32 14.37
C ASP A 31 -7.32 -15.22 12.83
N ALA A 32 -8.22 -14.38 12.30
CA ALA A 32 -8.35 -14.19 10.86
C ALA A 32 -7.14 -13.45 10.27
N ALA A 33 -6.58 -12.46 10.98
CA ALA A 33 -5.40 -11.73 10.54
C ALA A 33 -4.18 -12.65 10.38
N ASP A 34 -3.88 -13.50 11.38
CA ASP A 34 -2.77 -14.48 11.28
C ASP A 34 -2.95 -15.44 10.09
N LEU A 35 -4.18 -15.89 9.85
CA LEU A 35 -4.49 -16.76 8.70
C LEU A 35 -4.38 -16.03 7.36
N PHE A 36 -4.85 -14.79 7.27
CA PHE A 36 -4.71 -13.99 6.05
C PHE A 36 -3.25 -13.66 5.74
N ASP A 37 -2.41 -13.37 6.74
CA ASP A 37 -0.98 -13.16 6.51
C ASP A 37 -0.30 -14.42 5.94
N LYS A 38 -0.57 -15.59 6.54
CA LYS A 38 -0.08 -16.88 6.04
C LYS A 38 -0.57 -17.18 4.62
N SER A 39 -1.83 -16.84 4.32
CA SER A 39 -2.41 -17.00 3.00
C SER A 39 -1.73 -16.07 1.98
N ALA A 40 -1.63 -14.76 2.26
CA ALA A 40 -1.02 -13.78 1.38
C ALA A 40 0.45 -14.11 1.06
N ASN A 41 1.22 -14.51 2.08
CA ASN A 41 2.59 -14.97 1.91
C ASN A 41 2.68 -16.23 1.02
N SER A 42 1.74 -17.16 1.16
CA SER A 42 1.66 -18.35 0.30
C SER A 42 1.28 -17.98 -1.14
N TYR A 43 0.36 -17.03 -1.36
CA TYR A 43 0.04 -16.51 -2.68
C TYR A 43 1.24 -15.80 -3.35
N LYS A 44 2.04 -15.03 -2.60
CA LYS A 44 3.30 -14.45 -3.10
C LYS A 44 4.27 -15.53 -3.58
N LEU A 45 4.46 -16.59 -2.80
CA LEU A 45 5.33 -17.72 -3.19
C LEU A 45 4.80 -18.46 -4.41
N ALA A 46 3.48 -18.53 -4.58
CA ALA A 46 2.82 -19.03 -5.78
C ALA A 46 2.87 -18.05 -6.97
N LYS A 47 3.39 -16.83 -6.78
CA LYS A 47 3.38 -15.71 -7.76
C LYS A 47 1.97 -15.29 -8.19
N SER A 48 0.97 -15.56 -7.36
CA SER A 48 -0.40 -15.11 -7.58
C SER A 48 -0.57 -13.72 -6.96
N TRP A 49 -0.01 -12.72 -7.63
CA TRP A 49 0.11 -11.36 -7.09
C TRP A 49 -1.24 -10.69 -6.81
N ASP A 50 -2.24 -10.85 -7.69
CA ASP A 50 -3.56 -10.28 -7.48
C ASP A 50 -4.27 -10.89 -6.25
N LYS A 51 -4.16 -12.21 -6.07
CA LYS A 51 -4.70 -12.90 -4.90
C LYS A 51 -3.94 -12.52 -3.62
N ALA A 52 -2.62 -12.38 -3.69
CA ALA A 52 -1.84 -11.90 -2.55
C ALA A 52 -2.26 -10.48 -2.15
N GLY A 53 -2.39 -9.57 -3.12
CA GLY A 53 -2.82 -8.20 -2.90
C GLY A 53 -4.20 -8.11 -2.24
N SER A 54 -5.18 -8.85 -2.78
CA SER A 54 -6.54 -8.84 -2.22
C SER A 54 -6.60 -9.44 -0.81
N THR A 55 -5.78 -10.47 -0.55
CA THR A 55 -5.67 -11.09 0.77
C THR A 55 -5.02 -10.15 1.78
N TYR A 56 -4.00 -9.37 1.39
CA TYR A 56 -3.43 -8.34 2.26
C TYR A 56 -4.42 -7.20 2.56
N ILE A 57 -5.30 -6.83 1.62
CA ILE A 57 -6.39 -5.89 1.91
C ILE A 57 -7.34 -6.47 2.97
N LYS A 58 -7.66 -7.78 2.90
CA LYS A 58 -8.45 -8.45 3.95
C LYS A 58 -7.74 -8.43 5.31
N LEU A 59 -6.41 -8.67 5.32
CA LEU A 59 -5.58 -8.53 6.52
C LEU A 59 -5.62 -7.10 7.09
N ALA A 60 -5.43 -6.10 6.24
CA ALA A 60 -5.46 -4.69 6.63
C ALA A 60 -6.79 -4.32 7.29
N ASN A 61 -7.91 -4.77 6.69
CA ASN A 61 -9.24 -4.58 7.25
C ASN A 61 -9.41 -5.26 8.63
N CYS A 62 -8.84 -6.45 8.85
CA CYS A 62 -8.84 -7.09 10.16
C CYS A 62 -8.06 -6.25 11.18
N ASN A 63 -6.87 -5.78 10.82
CA ASN A 63 -6.05 -4.93 11.68
C ASN A 63 -6.75 -3.59 12.02
N LEU A 64 -7.50 -3.00 11.09
CA LEU A 64 -8.33 -1.83 11.38
C LEU A 64 -9.44 -2.14 12.40
N LYS A 65 -10.06 -3.32 12.35
CA LYS A 65 -11.05 -3.75 13.35
C LYS A 65 -10.46 -4.03 14.73
N LEU A 66 -9.17 -4.34 14.78
CA LEU A 66 -8.39 -4.52 16.01
C LEU A 66 -7.79 -3.21 16.53
N GLU A 67 -8.01 -2.08 15.85
CA GLU A 67 -7.40 -0.77 16.12
C GLU A 67 -5.85 -0.74 15.96
N SER A 68 -5.28 -1.79 15.36
CA SER A 68 -3.87 -1.93 15.01
C SER A 68 -3.55 -1.16 13.73
N LYS A 69 -3.65 0.17 13.78
CA LYS A 69 -3.52 1.06 12.61
C LYS A 69 -2.17 0.95 11.90
N HIS A 70 -1.07 0.79 12.65
CA HIS A 70 0.26 0.68 12.04
C HIS A 70 0.38 -0.59 11.18
N GLU A 71 -0.10 -1.71 11.72
CA GLU A 71 -0.13 -3.02 11.08
C GLU A 71 -1.10 -3.03 9.89
N ALA A 72 -2.23 -2.31 9.98
CA ALA A 72 -3.14 -2.12 8.86
C ALA A 72 -2.47 -1.38 7.69
N ALA A 73 -1.76 -0.28 7.98
CA ALA A 73 -1.07 0.49 6.97
C ALA A 73 0.06 -0.32 6.30
N GLN A 74 0.83 -1.11 7.07
CA GLN A 74 1.83 -2.02 6.51
C GLN A 74 1.20 -3.09 5.61
N ALA A 75 0.07 -3.68 5.99
CA ALA A 75 -0.64 -4.65 5.15
C ALA A 75 -1.12 -4.02 3.82
N TYR A 76 -1.59 -2.76 3.83
CA TYR A 76 -1.90 -2.05 2.58
C TYR A 76 -0.67 -1.82 1.70
N VAL A 77 0.49 -1.52 2.29
CA VAL A 77 1.76 -1.40 1.55
C VAL A 77 2.16 -2.73 0.92
N ASP A 78 2.04 -3.83 1.65
CA ASP A 78 2.30 -5.17 1.11
C ASP A 78 1.33 -5.53 -0.03
N ALA A 79 0.05 -5.13 0.09
CA ALA A 79 -0.92 -5.25 -0.99
C ALA A 79 -0.48 -4.46 -2.23
N ALA A 80 -0.08 -3.20 -2.05
CA ALA A 80 0.40 -2.35 -3.13
C ALA A 80 1.60 -2.95 -3.86
N HIS A 81 2.60 -3.44 -3.12
CA HIS A 81 3.78 -4.08 -3.72
C HIS A 81 3.43 -5.34 -4.53
N CYS A 82 2.37 -6.05 -4.16
CA CYS A 82 1.85 -7.15 -4.97
C CYS A 82 1.20 -6.61 -6.25
N TYR A 83 0.31 -5.62 -6.14
CA TYR A 83 -0.39 -5.02 -7.27
C TYR A 83 0.50 -4.24 -8.22
N LYS A 84 1.65 -3.70 -7.78
CA LYS A 84 2.64 -3.03 -8.63
C LYS A 84 3.08 -3.89 -9.84
N LYS A 85 2.92 -5.22 -9.76
CA LYS A 85 3.26 -6.16 -10.82
C LYS A 85 2.10 -6.46 -11.78
N THR A 86 0.87 -6.12 -11.43
CA THR A 86 -0.35 -6.55 -12.14
C THR A 86 -1.28 -5.39 -12.48
N ASN A 87 -1.46 -4.45 -11.56
CA ASN A 87 -2.34 -3.30 -11.70
C ASN A 87 -1.82 -2.10 -10.89
N ILE A 88 -1.30 -1.09 -11.60
CA ILE A 88 -0.73 0.12 -10.97
C ILE A 88 -1.82 0.95 -10.27
N ASN A 89 -3.03 1.04 -10.82
CA ASN A 89 -4.14 1.79 -10.18
C ASN A 89 -4.52 1.20 -8.82
N GLU A 90 -4.60 -0.13 -8.70
CA GLU A 90 -4.86 -0.81 -7.43
C GLU A 90 -3.68 -0.62 -6.46
N SER A 91 -2.44 -0.63 -6.97
CA SER A 91 -1.25 -0.32 -6.17
C SER A 91 -1.31 1.09 -5.58
N VAL A 92 -1.66 2.09 -6.38
CA VAL A 92 -1.80 3.48 -5.93
C VAL A 92 -2.91 3.59 -4.88
N SER A 93 -4.08 3.02 -5.14
CA SER A 93 -5.20 2.99 -4.18
C SER A 93 -4.80 2.38 -2.83
N CYS A 94 -4.05 1.29 -2.83
CA CYS A 94 -3.53 0.67 -1.61
C CYS A 94 -2.53 1.59 -0.88
N LEU A 95 -1.59 2.20 -1.60
CA LEU A 95 -0.64 3.15 -1.00
C LEU A 95 -1.33 4.38 -0.42
N ASP A 96 -2.35 4.93 -1.10
CA ASP A 96 -3.14 6.07 -0.58
C ASP A 96 -3.84 5.71 0.73
N ASN A 97 -4.42 4.51 0.83
CA ASN A 97 -4.99 4.02 2.09
C ASN A 97 -3.93 3.94 3.19
N ALA A 98 -2.73 3.42 2.88
CA ALA A 98 -1.63 3.38 3.84
C ALA A 98 -1.17 4.78 4.27
N VAL A 99 -1.02 5.71 3.33
CA VAL A 99 -0.67 7.12 3.58
C VAL A 99 -1.67 7.76 4.53
N ASN A 100 -2.97 7.63 4.27
CA ASN A 100 -4.02 8.18 5.12
C ASN A 100 -3.92 7.66 6.55
N ILE A 101 -3.73 6.34 6.72
CA ILE A 101 -3.58 5.74 8.06
C ILE A 101 -2.30 6.23 8.73
N PHE A 102 -1.17 6.33 8.03
CA PHE A 102 0.08 6.87 8.59
C PHE A 102 -0.07 8.33 9.02
N CYS A 103 -0.78 9.14 8.26
CA CYS A 103 -1.12 10.51 8.64
C CYS A 103 -1.96 10.54 9.93
N GLU A 104 -2.99 9.70 10.04
CA GLU A 104 -3.85 9.63 11.24
C GLU A 104 -3.07 9.27 12.52
N ILE A 105 -2.04 8.42 12.41
CA ILE A 105 -1.20 8.03 13.56
C ILE A 105 0.06 8.92 13.72
N GLY A 106 0.15 10.02 12.99
CA GLY A 106 1.25 11.00 13.10
C GLY A 106 2.58 10.54 12.55
N ARG A 107 2.63 9.52 11.69
CA ARG A 107 3.86 8.98 11.08
C ARG A 107 4.12 9.65 9.72
N LEU A 108 4.29 10.97 9.72
CA LEU A 108 4.37 11.79 8.51
C LEU A 108 5.58 11.42 7.62
N SER A 109 6.73 11.10 8.22
CA SER A 109 7.89 10.58 7.47
C SER A 109 7.60 9.30 6.66
N MET A 110 6.72 8.42 7.15
CA MET A 110 6.29 7.21 6.43
C MET A 110 5.29 7.56 5.33
N ALA A 111 4.32 8.43 5.63
CA ALA A 111 3.37 8.95 4.65
C ALA A 111 4.09 9.60 3.46
N ALA A 112 5.08 10.47 3.72
CA ALA A 112 5.91 11.11 2.70
C ALA A 112 6.60 10.08 1.79
N ARG A 113 7.17 9.03 2.38
CA ARG A 113 7.84 7.97 1.62
C ARG A 113 6.90 7.27 0.64
N TYR A 114 5.68 6.97 1.05
CA TYR A 114 4.71 6.30 0.19
C TYR A 114 4.06 7.25 -0.82
N LEU A 115 3.91 8.54 -0.51
CA LEU A 115 3.56 9.58 -1.50
C LEU A 115 4.61 9.66 -2.62
N LYS A 116 5.89 9.63 -2.25
CA LYS A 116 6.99 9.56 -3.23
C LYS A 116 6.88 8.29 -4.10
N GLU A 117 6.59 7.14 -3.50
CA GLU A 117 6.44 5.90 -4.26
C GLU A 117 5.24 5.94 -5.23
N ILE A 118 4.10 6.53 -4.83
CA ILE A 118 2.98 6.78 -5.74
C ILE A 118 3.41 7.66 -6.91
N ALA A 119 4.18 8.72 -6.64
CA ALA A 119 4.70 9.59 -7.69
C ALA A 119 5.62 8.83 -8.68
N GLU A 120 6.47 7.93 -8.19
CA GLU A 120 7.32 7.05 -9.01
C GLU A 120 6.50 6.06 -9.85
N LEU A 121 5.35 5.59 -9.35
CA LEU A 121 4.42 4.76 -10.12
C LEU A 121 3.82 5.55 -11.28
N TYR A 122 3.32 6.76 -11.04
CA TYR A 122 2.80 7.62 -12.10
C TYR A 122 3.87 8.08 -13.10
N GLU A 123 5.09 8.32 -12.64
CA GLU A 123 6.25 8.54 -13.52
C GLU A 123 6.44 7.36 -14.48
N SER A 124 6.34 6.12 -13.98
CA SER A 124 6.49 4.91 -14.79
C SER A 124 5.37 4.70 -15.82
N GLU A 125 4.16 5.18 -15.54
CA GLU A 125 3.03 5.18 -16.48
C GLU A 125 3.03 6.38 -17.43
N GLN A 126 4.07 7.23 -17.37
CA GLN A 126 4.16 8.50 -18.11
C GLN A 126 3.01 9.48 -17.79
N ASN A 127 2.33 9.30 -16.67
CA ASN A 127 1.36 10.25 -16.16
C ASN A 127 2.06 11.34 -15.35
N ILE A 128 2.76 12.22 -16.07
CA ILE A 128 3.63 13.24 -15.51
C ILE A 128 2.83 14.25 -14.66
N GLU A 129 1.59 14.56 -15.05
CA GLU A 129 0.72 15.47 -14.30
C GLU A 129 0.45 14.95 -12.87
N GLN A 130 0.05 13.68 -12.74
CA GLN A 130 -0.17 13.08 -11.42
C GLN A 130 1.14 12.90 -10.66
N ALA A 131 2.23 12.51 -11.35
CA ALA A 131 3.54 12.35 -10.71
C ALA A 131 3.97 13.66 -10.01
N VAL A 132 3.82 14.82 -10.66
CA VAL A 132 4.13 16.13 -10.07
C VAL A 132 3.33 16.36 -8.79
N VAL A 133 2.01 16.17 -8.83
CA VAL A 133 1.12 16.40 -7.67
C VAL A 133 1.56 15.56 -6.45
N TYR A 134 1.90 14.28 -6.67
CA TYR A 134 2.34 13.42 -5.56
C TYR A 134 3.76 13.72 -5.08
N TYR A 135 4.68 14.12 -5.97
CA TYR A 135 6.01 14.58 -5.56
C TYR A 135 5.95 15.88 -4.76
N GLU A 136 5.06 16.81 -5.10
CA GLU A 136 4.84 18.04 -4.32
C GLU A 136 4.33 17.71 -2.91
N LYS A 137 3.26 16.90 -2.80
CA LYS A 137 2.76 16.45 -1.49
C LYS A 137 3.82 15.74 -0.67
N SER A 138 4.63 14.87 -1.29
CA SER A 138 5.74 14.20 -0.62
C SER A 138 6.80 15.19 -0.14
N ALA A 139 7.12 16.22 -0.92
CA ALA A 139 8.08 17.23 -0.54
C ALA A 139 7.60 18.01 0.69
N ASP A 140 6.35 18.47 0.68
CA ASP A 140 5.76 19.24 1.79
C ASP A 140 5.80 18.46 3.11
N PHE A 141 5.47 17.16 3.08
CA PHE A 141 5.58 16.31 4.26
C PHE A 141 7.01 16.15 4.76
N TYR A 142 7.98 15.97 3.86
CA TYR A 142 9.38 15.88 4.25
C TYR A 142 9.93 17.20 4.81
N GLU A 143 9.47 18.35 4.31
CA GLU A 143 9.86 19.65 4.87
C GLU A 143 9.30 19.88 6.27
N ASN A 144 8.04 19.49 6.49
CA ASN A 144 7.43 19.55 7.82
C ASN A 144 8.18 18.70 8.86
N GLU A 145 8.77 17.59 8.43
CA GLU A 145 9.58 16.69 9.26
C GLU A 145 11.08 17.05 9.26
N GLU A 146 11.46 18.19 8.67
CA GLU A 146 12.84 18.67 8.52
C GLU A 146 13.79 17.71 7.77
N VAL A 147 13.23 16.79 6.97
CA VAL A 147 13.95 15.82 6.12
C VAL A 147 14.36 16.45 4.79
N ASN A 148 15.21 17.48 4.87
CA ASN A 148 15.56 18.36 3.75
C ASN A 148 16.13 17.62 2.53
N THR A 149 16.92 16.57 2.71
CA THR A 149 17.49 15.81 1.59
C THR A 149 16.40 15.16 0.72
N SER A 150 15.43 14.52 1.36
CA SER A 150 14.34 13.85 0.66
C SER A 150 13.36 14.85 0.05
N ALA A 151 13.08 15.95 0.75
CA ALA A 151 12.30 17.06 0.22
C ALA A 151 12.94 17.63 -1.07
N ASN A 152 14.23 17.92 -1.04
CA ASN A 152 14.97 18.46 -2.19
C ASN A 152 14.96 17.50 -3.39
N GLN A 153 15.07 16.19 -3.17
CA GLN A 153 14.95 15.19 -4.24
C GLN A 153 13.58 15.23 -4.91
N CYS A 154 12.51 15.36 -4.12
CA CYS A 154 11.14 15.47 -4.64
C CYS A 154 10.96 16.78 -5.41
N LYS A 155 11.44 17.91 -4.88
CA LYS A 155 11.39 19.22 -5.55
C LYS A 155 12.15 19.25 -6.88
N GLN A 156 13.29 18.57 -6.96
CA GLN A 156 14.03 18.44 -8.23
C GLN A 156 13.20 17.71 -9.29
N LYS A 157 12.51 16.63 -8.91
CA LYS A 157 11.58 15.90 -9.80
C LYS A 157 10.41 16.77 -10.24
N VAL A 158 9.79 17.51 -9.32
CA VAL A 158 8.72 18.48 -9.64
C VAL A 158 9.19 19.51 -10.66
N ALA A 159 10.35 20.14 -10.44
CA ALA A 159 10.89 21.14 -11.36
C ALA A 159 11.20 20.55 -12.75
N GLN A 160 11.79 19.35 -12.80
CA GLN A 160 12.09 18.65 -14.04
C GLN A 160 10.81 18.37 -14.84
N PHE A 161 9.79 17.82 -14.19
CA PHE A 161 8.55 17.43 -14.85
C PHE A 161 7.65 18.60 -15.21
N SER A 162 7.63 19.65 -14.39
CA SER A 162 6.91 20.88 -14.72
C SER A 162 7.47 21.55 -15.98
N ALA A 163 8.80 21.62 -16.10
CA ALA A 163 9.45 22.14 -17.30
C ALA A 163 9.15 21.29 -18.55
N GLN A 164 9.05 19.97 -18.40
CA GLN A 164 8.67 19.06 -19.47
C GLN A 164 7.20 19.28 -19.92
N LEU A 165 6.27 19.44 -18.97
CA LEU A 165 4.85 19.71 -19.28
C LEU A 165 4.66 21.04 -20.02
N GLU A 166 5.36 22.09 -19.62
CA GLU A 166 5.31 23.40 -20.30
C GLU A 166 5.83 23.33 -21.75
N GLN A 167 6.79 22.45 -22.04
CA GLN A 167 7.31 22.26 -23.40
C GLN A 167 6.32 21.52 -24.32
N TYR A 168 5.47 20.65 -23.79
CA TYR A 168 4.43 19.96 -24.57
C TYR A 168 3.20 20.84 -24.86
N GLN A 169 2.98 21.90 -24.07
CA GLN A 169 1.87 22.83 -24.27
C GLN A 169 2.16 23.94 -25.29
N ARG A 170 3.39 24.04 -25.81
CA ARG A 170 3.80 24.98 -26.87
C ARG A 170 3.74 24.34 -28.25
#